data_AF-G8TWX0-F1
#
_entry.id   AF-G8TWX0-F1
#
_cell.length_a   1.000
_cell.length_b   1.000
_cell.length_c   1.000
_cell.angle_alpha   90.00
_cell.angle_beta   90.00
_cell.angle_gamma   90.00
#
_symmetry.space_group_name_H-M   'P 1'
#
loop_
_entity.id
_entity.type
_entity.pdbx_description
1 polymer ?
#
loop_
_entity_poly.entity_id
_entity_poly.type
_entity_poly.pdbx_seq_one_letter_code
_entity_poly.pdbx_strand_id
1 'polypeptide(L)'
;MLDTLIAAYYDLAAEGLGLKEFLEKAGQGAFGPVSRAVLLAFIDQMEIVVLANITEHQSDLSPYSPHDVDAIRESWQREFWEARQWVWSQTSLT
;
A
#
# COMPACT_ATOMS: atom_id res chain seq x y z
N MET A 1 11.38 -10.71 5.95
CA MET A 1 11.22 -10.16 4.59
C MET A 1 10.01 -9.24 4.51
N LEU A 2 8.82 -9.70 4.90
CA LEU A 2 7.64 -8.84 5.00
C LEU A 2 7.89 -7.60 5.88
N ASP A 3 8.40 -7.77 7.10
CA ASP A 3 8.70 -6.65 8.02
C ASP A 3 9.73 -5.67 7.43
N THR A 4 10.67 -6.18 6.64
CA THR A 4 11.68 -5.37 5.95
C THR A 4 11.05 -4.48 4.88
N LEU A 5 10.09 -5.02 4.12
CA LEU A 5 9.36 -4.23 3.12
C LEU A 5 8.44 -3.20 3.78
N ILE A 6 7.81 -3.53 4.90
CA ILE A 6 6.99 -2.59 5.67
C ILE A 6 7.85 -1.41 6.15
N ALA A 7 8.99 -1.69 6.79
CA ALA A 7 9.90 -0.65 7.25
C ALA A 7 10.41 0.22 6.09
N ALA A 8 10.87 -0.41 5.00
CA ALA A 8 11.35 0.30 3.82
C ALA A 8 10.26 1.16 3.15
N TYR A 9 9.01 0.68 3.14
CA TYR A 9 7.89 1.44 2.62
C TYR A 9 7.62 2.69 3.46
N TYR A 10 7.64 2.57 4.80
CA TYR A 10 7.42 3.75 5.66
C TYR A 10 8.52 4.81 5.51
N ASP A 11 9.78 4.38 5.41
CA ASP A 11 10.91 5.30 5.19
C ASP A 11 10.74 6.05 3.87
N LEU A 12 10.39 5.35 2.79
CA LEU A 12 10.22 5.95 1.45
C LEU A 12 8.92 6.74 1.31
N ALA A 13 7.84 6.31 1.97
CA ALA A 13 6.58 7.04 1.99
C ALA A 13 6.72 8.38 2.71
N ALA A 14 7.57 8.46 3.74
CA ALA A 14 7.93 9.73 4.38
C ALA A 14 8.67 10.69 3.41
N GLU A 15 9.39 10.14 2.42
CA GLU A 15 10.01 10.89 1.33
C GLU A 15 9.04 11.20 0.16
N GLY A 16 7.79 10.77 0.26
CA GLY A 16 6.73 11.02 -0.73
C GLY A 16 6.58 9.94 -1.80
N LEU A 17 7.21 8.78 -1.64
CA LEU A 17 7.14 7.68 -2.59
C LEU A 17 5.80 6.92 -2.47
N GLY A 18 5.12 6.72 -3.60
CA GLY A 18 3.81 6.04 -3.64
C GLY A 18 3.89 4.51 -3.58
N LEU A 19 2.76 3.86 -3.26
CA LEU A 19 2.67 2.39 -3.16
C LEU A 19 3.09 1.69 -4.46
N LYS A 20 2.63 2.19 -5.61
CA LYS A 20 2.97 1.62 -6.92
C LYS A 20 4.48 1.66 -7.19
N GLU A 21 5.11 2.81 -7.00
CA GLU A 21 6.55 2.98 -7.23
C GLU A 21 7.38 2.09 -6.29
N PHE A 22 6.90 1.90 -5.06
CA PHE A 22 7.52 0.98 -4.10
C PHE A 22 7.49 -0.46 -4.61
N LEU A 23 6.32 -0.92 -5.06
CA LEU A 23 6.13 -2.27 -5.59
C LEU A 23 6.99 -2.51 -6.84
N GLU A 24 7.11 -1.51 -7.73
CA GLU A 24 7.99 -1.58 -8.90
C GLU A 24 9.46 -1.75 -8.49
N LYS A 25 9.96 -0.97 -7.54
CA LYS A 25 11.32 -1.12 -6.98
C LYS A 25 11.52 -2.48 -6.33
N ALA A 26 10.53 -2.96 -5.57
CA ALA A 26 10.58 -4.26 -4.92
C ALA A 26 10.62 -5.42 -5.94
N GLY A 27 9.80 -5.34 -7.00
CA GLY A 27 9.79 -6.33 -8.08
C GLY A 27 11.06 -6.33 -8.93
N GLN A 28 11.78 -5.20 -8.99
CA GLN A 28 13.11 -5.10 -9.61
C GLN A 28 14.25 -5.61 -8.70
N GLY A 29 13.95 -6.02 -7.47
CA GLY A 29 14.92 -6.57 -6.53
C GLY A 29 15.71 -5.53 -5.73
N ALA A 30 15.24 -4.28 -5.65
CA ALA A 30 15.91 -3.21 -4.89
C ALA A 30 16.08 -3.55 -3.39
N PHE A 31 15.22 -4.42 -2.87
CA PHE A 31 15.23 -4.88 -1.47
C PHE A 31 15.65 -6.36 -1.34
N GLY A 32 16.28 -6.90 -2.38
CA GLY A 32 16.62 -8.33 -2.49
C GLY A 32 15.53 -9.15 -3.20
N PRO A 33 15.70 -10.49 -3.26
CA PRO A 33 14.72 -11.37 -3.89
C PRO A 33 13.42 -11.40 -3.08
N VAL A 34 12.34 -10.91 -3.68
CA VAL A 34 10.99 -10.91 -3.09
C VAL A 34 10.09 -11.80 -3.93
N SER A 35 9.41 -12.75 -3.27
CA SER A 35 8.43 -13.60 -3.95
C SER A 35 7.09 -12.91 -4.09
N ARG A 36 6.27 -13.39 -5.03
CA ARG A 36 4.90 -12.90 -5.23
C ARG A 36 4.09 -12.93 -3.92
N ALA A 37 4.18 -14.03 -3.18
CA ALA A 37 3.44 -14.22 -1.93
C ALA A 37 3.78 -13.15 -0.89
N VAL A 38 5.05 -12.73 -0.82
CA VAL A 38 5.48 -11.69 0.12
C VAL A 38 4.97 -10.32 -0.28
N LEU A 39 4.95 -9.97 -1.58
CA LEU A 39 4.36 -8.70 -2.03
C LEU A 39 2.85 -8.64 -1.79
N LEU A 40 2.14 -9.74 -2.00
CA LEU A 40 0.70 -9.81 -1.71
C LEU A 40 0.43 -9.65 -0.21
N ALA A 41 1.18 -10.36 0.64
CA ALA A 41 1.07 -10.20 2.09
C ALA A 41 1.39 -8.77 2.56
N PHE A 42 2.36 -8.11 1.93
CA PHE A 42 2.66 -6.70 2.16
C PHE A 42 1.47 -5.80 1.80
N ILE A 43 0.89 -5.98 0.60
CA ILE A 43 -0.28 -5.20 0.16
C ILE A 43 -1.45 -5.37 1.12
N ASP A 44 -1.75 -6.61 1.53
CA ASP A 44 -2.85 -6.90 2.45
C ASP A 44 -2.64 -6.25 3.83
N GLN A 45 -1.41 -6.32 4.35
CA GLN A 45 -1.06 -5.68 5.62
C GLN A 45 -1.20 -4.14 5.54
N MET A 46 -0.74 -3.54 4.44
CA MET A 46 -0.86 -2.09 4.24
C MET A 46 -2.31 -1.64 4.08
N GLU A 47 -3.14 -2.43 3.38
CA GLU A 47 -4.58 -2.15 3.25
C GLU A 47 -5.26 -2.14 4.62
N ILE A 48 -4.98 -3.12 5.48
CA ILE A 48 -5.54 -3.17 6.84
C ILE A 48 -5.18 -1.90 7.63
N VAL A 49 -3.90 -1.52 7.62
CA VAL A 49 -3.41 -0.36 8.39
C VAL A 49 -4.00 0.95 7.87
N VAL A 50 -3.98 1.16 6.55
CA VAL A 50 -4.47 2.40 5.94
C VAL A 50 -5.99 2.54 6.13
N LEU A 51 -6.76 1.47 5.90
CA LEU A 51 -8.21 1.52 6.06
C LEU A 51 -8.62 1.66 7.54
N ALA A 52 -7.87 1.06 8.47
CA ALA A 52 -8.07 1.27 9.90
C ALA A 52 -7.82 2.74 10.28
N ASN A 53 -6.71 3.32 9.84
CA ASN A 53 -6.38 4.73 10.12
C ASN A 53 -7.43 5.70 9.55
N ILE A 54 -7.93 5.46 8.33
CA ILE A 54 -9.02 6.26 7.74
C ILE A 54 -10.27 6.20 8.61
N THR A 55 -10.59 5.01 9.14
CA THR A 55 -11.78 4.80 9.97
C THR A 55 -11.60 5.42 11.36
N GLU A 56 -10.41 5.33 11.96
CA GLU A 56 -10.10 5.94 13.27
C GLU A 56 -10.17 7.47 13.23
N HIS A 57 -9.61 8.08 12.18
CA HIS A 57 -9.61 9.54 12.02
C HIS A 57 -10.91 10.10 11.41
N GLN A 58 -11.90 9.25 11.10
CA GLN A 58 -13.21 9.70 10.63
C GLN A 58 -13.91 10.61 11.66
N SER A 59 -13.74 10.34 12.95
CA SER A 59 -14.32 11.15 14.02
C SER A 59 -13.59 12.47 14.28
N ASP A 60 -12.36 12.63 13.78
CA ASP A 60 -11.55 13.85 13.95
C ASP A 60 -11.87 14.92 12.89
N LEU A 61 -12.62 14.55 11.84
CA LEU A 61 -13.02 15.48 10.80
C LEU A 61 -14.14 16.39 11.31
N SER A 62 -13.88 17.69 11.31
CA SER A 62 -14.89 18.71 11.54
C SER A 62 -16.11 18.46 10.64
N PRO A 63 -17.36 18.62 11.13
CA PRO A 63 -18.58 18.42 10.34
C PRO A 63 -18.69 19.32 9.10
N TYR A 64 -17.76 20.26 8.92
CA TYR A 64 -17.64 21.15 7.76
C TYR A 64 -16.51 20.77 6.79
N SER A 65 -15.80 19.66 7.04
CA SER A 65 -14.74 19.17 6.15
C SER A 65 -15.38 18.38 5.01
N PRO A 66 -15.25 18.81 3.75
CA PRO A 66 -15.88 18.18 2.59
C PRO A 66 -15.16 16.91 2.11
N HIS A 67 -14.18 16.42 2.87
CA HIS A 67 -13.50 15.17 2.56
C HIS A 67 -14.43 14.01 2.89
N ASP A 68 -15.14 13.54 1.87
CA ASP A 68 -15.92 12.32 1.91
C ASP A 68 -14.97 11.15 2.23
N VAL A 69 -15.00 10.71 3.49
CA VAL A 69 -14.19 9.60 4.00
C VAL A 69 -14.44 8.33 3.20
N ASP A 70 -15.67 8.15 2.69
CA ASP A 70 -15.99 7.02 1.84
C ASP A 70 -15.31 7.15 0.48
N ALA A 71 -15.26 8.35 -0.11
CA ALA A 71 -14.49 8.58 -1.34
C ALA A 71 -12.98 8.34 -1.16
N ILE A 72 -12.41 8.74 -0.01
CA ILE A 72 -11.01 8.45 0.33
C ILE A 72 -10.79 6.94 0.48
N ARG A 73 -11.67 6.27 1.21
CA ARG A 73 -11.65 4.81 1.39
C ARG A 73 -11.72 4.08 0.06
N GLU A 74 -12.64 4.45 -0.81
CA GLU A 74 -12.81 3.88 -2.15
C GLU A 74 -11.56 4.11 -3.02
N SER A 75 -10.96 5.29 -2.94
CA SER A 75 -9.71 5.59 -3.66
C SER A 75 -8.58 4.66 -3.24
N TRP A 76 -8.38 4.48 -1.93
CA TRP A 76 -7.36 3.57 -1.40
C TRP A 76 -7.63 2.10 -1.74
N GLN A 77 -8.89 1.66 -1.61
CA GLN A 77 -9.28 0.30 -2.01
C GLN A 77 -8.99 0.02 -3.48
N ARG A 78 -9.22 1.01 -4.35
CA ARG A 78 -8.87 0.90 -5.77
C ARG A 78 -7.35 0.78 -5.96
N GLU A 79 -6.58 1.62 -5.27
CA GLU A 79 -5.12 1.58 -5.34
C GLU A 79 -4.55 0.21 -4.89
N PHE A 80 -5.08 -0.36 -3.80
CA PHE A 80 -4.69 -1.70 -3.36
C PHE A 80 -5.13 -2.80 -4.32
N TRP A 81 -6.31 -2.68 -4.93
CA TRP A 81 -6.74 -3.61 -5.98
C TRP A 81 -5.81 -3.56 -7.19
N GLU A 82 -5.47 -2.37 -7.69
CA GLU A 82 -4.55 -2.16 -8.80
C GLU A 82 -3.14 -2.72 -8.48
N ALA A 83 -2.65 -2.49 -7.26
CA ALA A 83 -1.40 -3.03 -6.77
C ALA A 83 -1.37 -4.56 -6.82
N ARG A 84 -2.45 -5.24 -6.40
CA ARG A 84 -2.57 -6.70 -6.50
C ARG A 84 -2.54 -7.16 -7.95
N GLN A 85 -3.29 -6.50 -8.85
CA GLN A 85 -3.29 -6.84 -10.27
C GLN A 85 -1.89 -6.69 -10.89
N TRP A 86 -1.16 -5.65 -10.50
CA TRP A 86 0.23 -5.45 -10.94
C TRP A 86 1.13 -6.62 -10.49
N VAL A 87 1.04 -7.06 -9.23
CA VAL A 87 1.82 -8.20 -8.72
C VAL A 87 1.52 -9.49 -9.49
N TRP A 88 0.26 -9.70 -9.86
CA TRP A 88 -0.15 -10.86 -10.67
C TRP A 88 0.30 -10.77 -12.13
N SER A 89 0.47 -9.56 -12.68
CA SER A 89 0.98 -9.37 -14.04
C SER A 89 2.49 -9.56 -14.16
N GLN A 90 3.23 -9.53 -13.04
CA GLN A 90 4.67 -9.80 -13.04
C GLN A 90 4.96 -11.29 -13.19
N THR A 91 5.54 -11.66 -14.33
CA THR A 91 5.95 -13.03 -14.66
C THR A 91 7.29 -13.44 -14.05
N SER A 92 8.10 -12.48 -13.64
CA SER A 92 9.44 -12.68 -13.06
C SER A 92 9.43 -12.98 -11.56
N LEU A 93 8.30 -12.79 -10.87
CA LEU A 93 8.14 -13.11 -9.46
C LEU A 93 7.78 -14.59 -9.29
N THR A 94 8.76 -15.40 -8.92
CA THR A 94 8.57 -16.83 -8.59
C THR A 94 8.25 -17.06 -7.12
#